data_AF-A0A945M4D3-F1
#
_entry.id   AF-A0A945M4D3-F1
#
_cell.length_a   1.000
_cell.length_b   1.000
_cell.length_c   1.000
_cell.angle_alpha   90.00
_cell.angle_beta   90.00
_cell.angle_gamma   90.00
#
_symmetry.space_group_name_H-M   'P 1'
#
loop_
_entity.id
_entity.type
_entity.pdbx_description
1 polymer ?
#
loop_
_entity_poly.entity_id
_entity_poly.type
_entity_poly.pdbx_seq_one_letter_code
_entity_poly.pdbx_strand_id
1 'polypeptide(L)'
;MAHGRTIIRNGRLLDAPNRRAEPADILIEGDEIREIGAPGMAAPEDAETIDAADRLMIPGLVNAHTHSHGNLAKGIGDHWNLELLINAGPWFNYERTREDLYTSAKLGAVEMVLRGCTACYDLVNEFPGPSVEGQAAVGQAYSDVGMRAVVTPMLSNVPFWTAIPGLKDALPKALQKEVEALKAAPMEKLAEISRRLLEEWPHDRDRINVAIAPTIPLLCTDEFLTVCRDIAEEHGAMLHTHMAESRVWSVGGYRTYGETLTKHFQKLGILGPRFTSAHAVWITEEDMKRMG
;
A
#
# COMPACT_ATOMS: atom_id res chain seq x y z
N MET A 1 14.91 -26.12 -9.02
CA MET A 1 13.96 -27.20 -9.36
C MET A 1 13.60 -27.02 -10.81
N ALA A 2 13.54 -28.09 -11.63
CA ALA A 2 13.14 -27.93 -13.02
C ALA A 2 11.75 -27.26 -13.05
N HIS A 3 11.68 -26.09 -13.66
CA HIS A 3 10.45 -25.31 -13.73
C HIS A 3 9.40 -26.15 -14.48
N GLY A 4 8.34 -26.54 -13.78
CA GLY A 4 7.27 -27.35 -14.37
C GLY A 4 6.58 -26.59 -15.50
N ARG A 5 6.07 -27.34 -16.48
CA ARG A 5 5.19 -26.80 -17.52
C ARG A 5 3.75 -27.10 -17.15
N THR A 6 2.87 -26.14 -17.37
CA THR A 6 1.43 -26.29 -17.12
C THR A 6 0.65 -25.73 -18.30
N ILE A 7 -0.38 -26.44 -18.73
CA ILE A 7 -1.35 -25.94 -19.70
C ILE A 7 -2.74 -25.87 -19.08
N ILE A 8 -3.34 -24.68 -19.13
CA ILE A 8 -4.73 -24.46 -18.73
C ILE A 8 -5.59 -24.56 -19.99
N ARG A 9 -6.63 -25.39 -19.97
CA ARG A 9 -7.49 -25.68 -21.14
C ARG A 9 -8.96 -25.48 -20.87
N ASN A 10 -9.75 -25.38 -21.95
CA ASN A 10 -11.22 -25.35 -21.97
C ASN A 10 -11.87 -24.15 -21.26
N GLY A 11 -11.10 -23.26 -20.63
CA GLY A 11 -11.61 -22.05 -20.01
C GLY A 11 -11.89 -20.95 -21.03
N ARG A 12 -12.60 -19.91 -20.57
CA ARG A 12 -12.77 -18.68 -21.34
C ARG A 12 -11.81 -17.62 -20.81
N LEU A 13 -10.94 -17.06 -21.65
CA LEU A 13 -10.03 -16.00 -21.26
C LEU A 13 -10.72 -14.64 -21.39
N LEU A 14 -10.75 -13.87 -20.31
CA LEU A 14 -11.30 -12.52 -20.30
C LEU A 14 -10.38 -11.54 -21.03
N ASP A 15 -10.91 -10.92 -22.08
CA ASP A 15 -10.39 -9.71 -22.70
C ASP A 15 -11.23 -8.53 -22.23
N ALA A 16 -10.82 -7.95 -21.09
CA ALA A 16 -11.55 -6.86 -20.45
C ALA A 16 -11.65 -5.59 -21.33
N PRO A 17 -10.59 -5.11 -22.00
CA PRO A 17 -10.66 -3.98 -22.91
C PRO A 17 -11.71 -4.14 -24.01
N ASN A 18 -11.80 -5.32 -24.62
CA ASN A 18 -12.76 -5.58 -25.69
C ASN A 18 -14.11 -6.13 -25.21
N ARG A 19 -14.28 -6.34 -23.89
CA ARG A 19 -15.47 -6.89 -23.24
C ARG A 19 -15.88 -8.25 -23.81
N ARG A 20 -14.90 -9.12 -24.04
CA ARG A 20 -15.12 -10.47 -24.59
C ARG A 20 -14.51 -11.52 -23.68
N ALA A 21 -14.99 -12.75 -23.83
CA ALA A 21 -14.39 -13.91 -23.17
C ALA A 21 -14.46 -15.08 -24.13
N GLU A 22 -13.35 -15.40 -24.79
CA GLU A 22 -13.31 -16.46 -25.79
C GLU A 22 -12.61 -17.70 -25.22
N PRO A 23 -12.98 -18.90 -25.68
CA PRO A 23 -12.23 -20.11 -25.37
C PRO A 23 -10.76 -19.96 -25.75
N ALA A 24 -9.86 -20.30 -24.83
CA ALA A 24 -8.41 -20.23 -25.07
C ALA A 24 -7.67 -21.26 -24.20
N ASP A 25 -6.49 -21.66 -24.66
CA ASP A 25 -5.54 -22.44 -23.89
C ASP A 25 -4.35 -21.55 -23.51
N ILE A 26 -3.81 -21.74 -22.30
CA ILE A 26 -2.67 -20.96 -21.78
C ILE A 26 -1.55 -21.92 -21.39
N LEU A 27 -0.39 -21.82 -22.05
CA LEU A 27 0.82 -22.55 -21.69
C LEU A 27 1.68 -21.68 -20.77
N ILE A 28 2.06 -22.24 -19.63
CA ILE A 28 2.92 -21.64 -18.61
C ILE A 28 4.19 -22.49 -18.54
N GLU A 29 5.35 -21.84 -18.58
CA GLU A 29 6.64 -22.48 -18.33
C GLU A 29 7.30 -21.77 -17.15
N GLY A 30 7.44 -22.47 -16.02
CA GLY A 30 7.91 -21.84 -14.79
C GLY A 30 6.93 -20.80 -14.26
N ASP A 31 7.35 -19.53 -14.23
CA ASP A 31 6.57 -18.39 -13.76
C ASP A 31 6.13 -17.43 -14.87
N GLU A 32 6.33 -17.80 -16.14
CA GLU A 32 5.96 -16.99 -17.30
C GLU A 32 4.84 -17.63 -18.12
N ILE A 33 3.94 -16.77 -18.63
CA ILE A 33 3.00 -17.17 -19.68
C ILE A 33 3.79 -17.28 -20.98
N ARG A 34 3.97 -18.51 -21.46
CA ARG A 34 4.73 -18.79 -22.67
C ARG A 34 3.92 -18.52 -23.93
N GLU A 35 2.68 -18.96 -23.95
CA GLU A 35 1.79 -18.85 -25.12
C GLU A 35 0.32 -18.83 -24.68
N ILE A 36 -0.48 -18.04 -25.39
CA ILE A 36 -1.94 -18.05 -25.32
C ILE A 36 -2.44 -18.35 -26.73
N GLY A 37 -3.22 -19.43 -26.87
CA GLY A 37 -3.67 -19.91 -28.17
C GLY A 37 -5.12 -20.35 -28.18
N ALA A 38 -5.58 -20.74 -29.37
CA ALA A 38 -6.92 -21.30 -29.56
C ALA A 38 -7.05 -22.65 -28.83
N PRO A 39 -8.28 -23.08 -28.46
CA PRO A 39 -8.50 -24.38 -27.84
C PRO A 39 -7.92 -25.53 -28.66
N GLY A 40 -7.25 -26.46 -27.98
CA GLY A 40 -6.54 -27.56 -28.64
C GLY A 40 -5.12 -27.19 -29.07
N MET A 41 -4.57 -26.06 -28.58
CA MET A 41 -3.17 -25.67 -28.78
C MET A 41 -2.24 -26.82 -28.39
N ALA A 42 -1.21 -27.06 -29.21
CA ALA A 42 -0.18 -28.05 -28.90
C ALA A 42 0.58 -27.62 -27.63
N ALA A 43 0.88 -28.58 -26.76
CA ALA A 43 1.72 -28.35 -25.60
C ALA A 43 2.69 -29.52 -25.44
N PRO A 44 3.84 -29.30 -24.79
CA PRO A 44 4.77 -30.36 -24.45
C PRO A 44 4.07 -31.52 -23.73
N GLU A 45 4.46 -32.76 -24.04
CA GLU A 45 3.86 -33.97 -23.45
C GLU A 45 4.04 -34.04 -21.92
N ASP A 46 5.04 -33.35 -21.40
CA ASP A 46 5.34 -33.25 -19.97
C ASP A 46 4.58 -32.12 -19.25
N ALA A 47 3.73 -31.36 -19.96
CA ALA A 47 2.95 -30.29 -19.35
C ALA A 47 1.76 -30.84 -18.53
N GLU A 48 1.69 -30.44 -17.26
CA GLU A 48 0.53 -30.72 -16.41
C GLU A 48 -0.71 -29.99 -16.97
N THR A 49 -1.82 -30.71 -17.14
CA THR A 49 -3.06 -30.11 -17.67
C THR A 49 -4.00 -29.72 -16.54
N ILE A 50 -4.41 -28.44 -16.54
CA ILE A 50 -5.48 -27.90 -15.69
C ILE A 50 -6.72 -27.71 -16.56
N ASP A 51 -7.82 -28.39 -16.21
CA ASP A 51 -9.10 -28.22 -16.89
C ASP A 51 -9.92 -27.07 -16.28
N ALA A 52 -10.25 -26.09 -17.10
CA ALA A 52 -10.97 -24.87 -16.74
C ALA A 52 -12.32 -24.75 -17.45
N ALA A 53 -12.91 -25.85 -17.94
CA ALA A 53 -14.16 -25.88 -18.72
C ALA A 53 -15.30 -24.98 -18.19
N ASP A 54 -15.49 -24.95 -16.87
CA ASP A 54 -16.53 -24.15 -16.20
C ASP A 54 -15.95 -22.91 -15.50
N ARG A 55 -14.88 -22.31 -16.05
CA ARG A 55 -14.17 -21.19 -15.42
C ARG A 55 -13.93 -20.05 -16.42
N LEU A 56 -14.02 -18.84 -15.89
CA LEU A 56 -13.47 -17.64 -16.52
C LEU A 56 -12.03 -17.47 -16.04
N MET A 57 -11.09 -17.44 -16.97
CA MET A 57 -9.68 -17.16 -16.71
C MET A 57 -9.48 -15.64 -16.78
N ILE A 58 -8.92 -15.09 -15.72
CA ILE A 58 -8.61 -13.66 -15.58
C ILE A 58 -7.17 -13.49 -15.09
N PRO A 59 -6.52 -12.35 -15.35
CA PRO A 59 -5.34 -11.97 -14.59
C PRO A 59 -5.68 -11.94 -13.10
N GLY A 60 -4.73 -12.37 -12.26
CA GLY A 60 -4.90 -12.27 -10.81
C GLY A 60 -5.19 -10.82 -10.40
N LEU A 61 -6.10 -10.64 -9.44
CA LEU A 61 -6.48 -9.31 -8.99
C LEU A 61 -5.29 -8.63 -8.29
N VAL A 62 -5.23 -7.31 -8.40
CA VAL A 62 -4.23 -6.46 -7.74
C VAL A 62 -4.96 -5.56 -6.76
N ASN A 63 -4.72 -5.76 -5.46
CA ASN A 63 -5.20 -4.86 -4.42
C ASN A 63 -4.24 -3.67 -4.28
N ALA A 64 -4.54 -2.57 -4.96
CA ALA A 64 -3.65 -1.41 -5.06
C ALA A 64 -3.45 -0.62 -3.76
N HIS A 65 -4.16 -0.97 -2.67
CA HIS A 65 -3.99 -0.33 -1.37
C HIS A 65 -4.62 -1.17 -0.24
N THR A 66 -3.83 -1.54 0.78
CA THR A 66 -4.30 -2.26 1.96
C THR A 66 -3.51 -1.88 3.21
N HIS A 67 -4.02 -2.28 4.38
CA HIS A 67 -3.40 -2.08 5.69
C HIS A 67 -3.32 -3.39 6.46
N SER A 68 -2.25 -4.14 6.27
CA SER A 68 -2.09 -5.46 6.88
C SER A 68 -2.08 -5.45 8.40
N HIS A 69 -1.53 -4.39 9.00
CA HIS A 69 -1.46 -4.21 10.45
C HIS A 69 -2.84 -4.33 11.12
N GLY A 70 -3.90 -3.86 10.46
CA GLY A 70 -5.27 -3.88 10.97
C GLY A 70 -6.02 -5.21 10.84
N ASN A 71 -5.44 -6.25 10.23
CA ASN A 71 -6.17 -7.50 9.96
C ASN A 71 -6.65 -8.23 11.21
N LEU A 72 -5.92 -8.16 12.34
CA LEU A 72 -6.36 -8.72 13.62
C LEU A 72 -7.40 -7.86 14.36
N ALA A 73 -7.62 -6.63 13.92
CA ALA A 73 -8.55 -5.67 14.54
C ALA A 73 -9.83 -5.45 13.70
N LYS A 74 -10.10 -6.32 12.72
CA LYS A 74 -11.29 -6.23 11.87
C LYS A 74 -12.57 -6.21 12.71
N GLY A 75 -13.38 -5.16 12.51
CA GLY A 75 -14.66 -4.97 13.21
C GLY A 75 -14.55 -4.31 14.59
N ILE A 76 -13.37 -3.83 15.02
CA ILE A 76 -13.23 -3.16 16.33
C ILE A 76 -13.91 -1.78 16.39
N GLY A 77 -14.02 -1.09 15.25
CA GLY A 77 -14.69 0.20 15.12
C GLY A 77 -15.56 0.24 13.86
N ASP A 78 -16.88 0.29 14.03
CA ASP A 78 -17.87 0.22 12.93
C ASP A 78 -18.38 1.60 12.48
N HIS A 79 -18.50 2.56 13.41
CA HIS A 79 -19.07 3.89 13.14
C HIS A 79 -18.07 5.02 13.41
N TRP A 80 -16.80 4.77 13.11
CA TRP A 80 -15.75 5.78 13.21
C TRP A 80 -15.58 6.51 11.89
N ASN A 81 -15.39 7.81 11.95
CA ASN A 81 -14.81 8.54 10.83
C ASN A 81 -13.29 8.29 10.78
N LEU A 82 -12.65 8.75 9.70
CA LEU A 82 -11.21 8.58 9.52
C LEU A 82 -10.39 9.16 10.67
N GLU A 83 -10.75 10.35 11.17
CA GLU A 83 -10.01 11.02 12.22
C GLU A 83 -10.08 10.26 13.55
N LEU A 84 -11.24 9.69 13.89
CA LEU A 84 -11.41 8.81 15.03
C LEU A 84 -10.62 7.51 14.86
N LEU A 85 -10.63 6.92 13.66
CA LEU A 85 -9.85 5.73 13.35
C LEU A 85 -8.34 5.97 13.54
N ILE A 86 -7.80 7.05 12.97
CA ILE A 86 -6.37 7.39 13.09
C ILE A 86 -6.02 7.64 14.56
N ASN A 87 -6.83 8.40 15.29
CA ASN A 87 -6.60 8.68 16.70
C ASN A 87 -6.70 7.43 17.59
N ALA A 88 -7.60 6.49 17.25
CA ALA A 88 -7.74 5.21 17.95
C ALA A 88 -6.68 4.19 17.55
N GLY A 89 -5.99 4.38 16.42
CA GLY A 89 -4.98 3.46 15.87
C GLY A 89 -3.99 2.91 16.90
N PRO A 90 -3.38 3.76 17.76
CA PRO A 90 -2.49 3.29 18.81
C PRO A 90 -3.17 2.31 19.77
N TRP A 91 -4.44 2.48 20.12
CA TRP A 91 -5.13 1.61 21.09
C TRP A 91 -5.12 0.13 20.69
N PHE A 92 -5.23 -0.18 19.40
CA PHE A 92 -5.26 -1.57 18.90
C PHE A 92 -3.99 -2.00 18.13
N ASN A 93 -2.99 -1.11 17.98
CA ASN A 93 -1.71 -1.42 17.33
C ASN A 93 -0.46 -1.11 18.19
N TYR A 94 -0.62 -0.74 19.46
CA TYR A 94 0.50 -0.42 20.35
C TYR A 94 1.39 -1.65 20.62
N GLU A 95 2.72 -1.48 20.49
CA GLU A 95 3.75 -2.47 20.87
C GLU A 95 3.52 -3.88 20.27
N ARG A 96 3.06 -3.93 19.02
CA ARG A 96 2.93 -5.18 18.25
C ARG A 96 4.32 -5.78 18.03
N THR A 97 4.47 -7.07 18.32
CA THR A 97 5.72 -7.81 18.06
C THR A 97 5.94 -8.06 16.56
N ARG A 98 7.13 -8.56 16.19
CA ARG A 98 7.37 -9.03 14.81
C ARG A 98 6.45 -10.19 14.41
N GLU A 99 6.16 -11.08 15.36
CA GLU A 99 5.24 -12.21 15.15
C GLU A 99 3.80 -11.71 14.94
N ASP A 100 3.39 -10.69 15.69
CA ASP A 100 2.12 -10.00 15.52
C ASP A 100 1.97 -9.38 14.12
N LEU A 101 2.97 -8.62 13.68
CA LEU A 101 2.99 -8.00 12.35
C LEU A 101 2.94 -9.06 11.23
N TYR A 102 3.79 -10.08 11.32
CA TYR A 102 3.81 -11.22 10.41
C TYR A 102 2.45 -11.92 10.35
N THR A 103 1.87 -12.26 11.51
CA THR A 103 0.62 -13.01 11.60
C THR A 103 -0.56 -12.20 11.04
N SER A 104 -0.62 -10.91 11.37
CA SER A 104 -1.66 -10.01 10.84
C SER A 104 -1.57 -9.90 9.31
N ALA A 105 -0.36 -9.73 8.76
CA ALA A 105 -0.16 -9.68 7.32
C ALA A 105 -0.47 -11.01 6.63
N LYS A 106 -0.03 -12.13 7.20
CA LYS A 106 -0.27 -13.46 6.65
C LYS A 106 -1.76 -13.79 6.57
N LEU A 107 -2.53 -13.42 7.60
CA LEU A 107 -3.99 -13.59 7.59
C LEU A 107 -4.62 -12.86 6.39
N GLY A 108 -4.27 -11.58 6.19
CA GLY A 108 -4.76 -10.80 5.04
C GLY A 108 -4.30 -11.35 3.70
N ALA A 109 -3.05 -11.82 3.60
CA ALA A 109 -2.51 -12.43 2.40
C ALA A 109 -3.27 -13.71 2.01
N VAL A 110 -3.54 -14.60 2.98
CA VAL A 110 -4.34 -15.81 2.75
C VAL A 110 -5.76 -15.45 2.30
N GLU A 111 -6.41 -14.50 2.96
CA GLU A 111 -7.74 -14.04 2.56
C GLU A 111 -7.76 -13.49 1.12
N MET A 112 -6.74 -12.73 0.73
CA MET A 112 -6.59 -12.19 -0.62
C MET A 112 -6.43 -13.31 -1.67
N VAL A 113 -5.54 -14.27 -1.44
CA VAL A 113 -5.32 -15.39 -2.37
C VAL A 113 -6.58 -16.25 -2.51
N LEU A 114 -7.31 -16.50 -1.42
CA LEU A 114 -8.59 -17.23 -1.45
C LEU A 114 -9.66 -16.53 -2.31
N ARG A 115 -9.47 -15.25 -2.63
CA ARG A 115 -10.38 -14.45 -3.47
C ARG A 115 -9.78 -14.08 -4.83
N GLY A 116 -8.67 -14.72 -5.22
CA GLY A 116 -8.03 -14.50 -6.53
C GLY A 116 -7.19 -13.22 -6.61
N CYS A 117 -6.88 -12.58 -5.48
CA CYS A 117 -5.92 -11.47 -5.42
C CYS A 117 -4.51 -12.01 -5.27
N THR A 118 -3.65 -11.67 -6.23
CA THR A 118 -2.28 -12.21 -6.35
C THR A 118 -1.20 -11.17 -6.05
N ALA A 119 -1.57 -9.89 -5.98
CA ALA A 119 -0.66 -8.81 -5.68
C ALA A 119 -1.31 -7.73 -4.81
N CYS A 120 -0.53 -7.09 -3.93
CA CYS A 120 -1.03 -5.95 -3.16
C CYS A 120 0.00 -4.84 -2.92
N TYR A 121 -0.48 -3.64 -2.61
CA TYR A 121 0.31 -2.54 -2.09
C TYR A 121 -0.11 -2.29 -0.63
N ASP A 122 0.77 -2.58 0.32
CA ASP A 122 0.47 -2.59 1.75
C ASP A 122 1.16 -1.44 2.49
N LEU A 123 0.34 -0.57 3.09
CA LEU A 123 0.77 0.50 3.97
C LEU A 123 0.69 0.02 5.42
N VAL A 124 1.86 -0.22 6.00
CA VAL A 124 2.00 -0.80 7.33
C VAL A 124 2.20 0.31 8.35
N ASN A 125 1.27 0.41 9.29
CA ASN A 125 1.49 1.19 10.51
C ASN A 125 2.15 0.30 11.56
N GLU A 126 3.19 0.83 12.20
CA GLU A 126 3.89 0.19 13.32
C GLU A 126 4.07 1.23 14.41
N PHE A 127 3.69 0.89 15.64
CA PHE A 127 3.66 1.84 16.75
C PHE A 127 4.51 1.31 17.93
N PRO A 128 5.42 2.11 18.51
CA PRO A 128 5.54 3.58 18.44
C PRO A 128 6.27 4.17 17.22
N GLY A 129 6.74 3.35 16.30
CA GLY A 129 7.27 3.81 15.02
C GLY A 129 7.75 2.65 14.16
N PRO A 130 8.01 2.89 12.86
CA PRO A 130 8.44 1.85 11.95
C PRO A 130 9.83 1.29 12.32
N SER A 131 10.06 0.02 12.01
CA SER A 131 11.36 -0.63 12.10
C SER A 131 11.67 -1.44 10.84
N VAL A 132 12.95 -1.63 10.53
CA VAL A 132 13.36 -2.46 9.38
C VAL A 132 12.88 -3.90 9.58
N GLU A 133 13.02 -4.40 10.80
CA GLU A 133 12.68 -5.77 11.17
C GLU A 133 11.17 -6.02 11.15
N GLY A 134 10.36 -5.03 11.54
CA GLY A 134 8.90 -5.10 11.49
C GLY A 134 8.39 -5.17 10.04
N GLN A 135 8.89 -4.30 9.16
CA GLN A 135 8.54 -4.33 7.73
C GLN A 135 9.04 -5.61 7.04
N ALA A 136 10.24 -6.08 7.40
CA ALA A 136 10.77 -7.35 6.90
C ALA A 136 9.89 -8.54 7.31
N ALA A 137 9.34 -8.54 8.53
CA ALA A 137 8.40 -9.57 8.98
C ALA A 137 7.09 -9.55 8.16
N VAL A 138 6.57 -8.37 7.82
CA VAL A 138 5.41 -8.24 6.91
C VAL A 138 5.76 -8.74 5.51
N GLY A 139 6.93 -8.39 4.99
CA GLY A 139 7.42 -8.92 3.70
C GLY A 139 7.51 -10.44 3.68
N GLN A 140 8.00 -11.06 4.77
CA GLN A 140 8.05 -12.51 4.90
C GLN A 140 6.66 -13.15 4.87
N ALA A 141 5.66 -12.51 5.48
CA ALA A 141 4.29 -13.02 5.48
C ALA A 141 3.72 -13.12 4.06
N TYR A 142 3.94 -12.11 3.22
CA TYR A 142 3.53 -12.15 1.81
C TYR A 142 4.33 -13.17 1.00
N SER A 143 5.65 -13.25 1.23
CA SER A 143 6.53 -14.23 0.59
C SER A 143 6.09 -15.67 0.88
N ASP A 144 5.77 -15.98 2.14
CA ASP A 144 5.36 -17.33 2.56
C ASP A 144 4.04 -17.79 1.94
N VAL A 145 3.15 -16.83 1.62
CA VAL A 145 1.90 -17.10 0.91
C VAL A 145 2.10 -17.19 -0.61
N GLY A 146 3.23 -16.68 -1.12
CA GLY A 146 3.56 -16.67 -2.54
C GLY A 146 2.94 -15.49 -3.32
N MET A 147 2.54 -14.43 -2.62
CA MET A 147 2.00 -13.22 -3.25
C MET A 147 3.11 -12.31 -3.79
N ARG A 148 2.74 -11.43 -4.73
CA ARG A 148 3.51 -10.21 -4.98
C ARG A 148 3.06 -9.12 -4.02
N ALA A 149 3.98 -8.35 -3.47
CA ALA A 149 3.62 -7.23 -2.60
C ALA A 149 4.59 -6.06 -2.73
N VAL A 150 4.07 -4.85 -2.57
CA VAL A 150 4.88 -3.68 -2.19
C VAL A 150 4.56 -3.40 -0.73
N VAL A 151 5.55 -3.49 0.14
CA VAL A 151 5.42 -3.18 1.57
C VAL A 151 5.99 -1.79 1.82
N THR A 152 5.26 -0.93 2.52
CA THR A 152 5.76 0.40 2.86
C THR A 152 5.37 0.80 4.28
N PRO A 153 6.30 1.34 5.08
CA PRO A 153 5.95 1.91 6.37
C PRO A 153 5.15 3.19 6.17
N MET A 154 4.10 3.38 6.98
CA MET A 154 3.44 4.68 7.11
C MET A 154 4.37 5.64 7.87
N LEU A 155 4.74 6.75 7.23
CA LEU A 155 5.67 7.74 7.79
C LEU A 155 4.96 9.06 8.09
N SER A 156 5.22 9.63 9.27
CA SER A 156 4.72 10.95 9.69
C SER A 156 5.65 11.57 10.74
N ASN A 157 5.93 12.87 10.62
CA ASN A 157 6.73 13.64 11.58
C ASN A 157 5.95 14.82 12.21
N VAL A 158 4.62 14.88 12.02
CA VAL A 158 3.72 15.83 12.69
C VAL A 158 2.68 15.05 13.51
N PRO A 159 2.51 15.36 14.82
CA PRO A 159 1.48 14.73 15.64
C PRO A 159 0.06 14.99 15.11
N PHE A 160 -0.83 14.00 15.19
CA PHE A 160 -2.22 14.09 14.74
C PHE A 160 -2.97 15.32 15.29
N TRP A 161 -2.85 15.57 16.60
CA TRP A 161 -3.56 16.66 17.29
C TRP A 161 -3.11 18.07 16.86
N THR A 162 -1.92 18.20 16.26
CA THR A 162 -1.39 19.46 15.73
C THR A 162 -1.48 19.56 14.22
N ALA A 163 -1.59 18.43 13.50
CA ALA A 163 -1.72 18.38 12.05
C ALA A 163 -3.06 18.91 11.52
N ILE A 164 -4.15 18.74 12.28
CA ILE A 164 -5.47 19.24 11.90
C ILE A 164 -5.63 20.69 12.39
N PRO A 165 -5.79 21.68 11.50
CA PRO A 165 -5.87 23.09 11.89
C PRO A 165 -7.05 23.38 12.84
N GLY A 166 -6.72 23.84 14.05
CA GLY A 166 -7.68 24.19 15.11
C GLY A 166 -8.12 23.03 16.01
N LEU A 167 -7.65 21.80 15.77
CA LEU A 167 -8.05 20.64 16.58
C LEU A 167 -7.55 20.73 18.02
N LYS A 168 -6.27 21.04 18.23
CA LYS A 168 -5.71 21.29 19.56
C LYS A 168 -6.49 22.38 20.30
N ASP A 169 -6.77 23.51 19.64
CA ASP A 169 -7.38 24.68 20.28
C ASP A 169 -8.84 24.40 20.72
N ALA A 170 -9.49 23.41 20.10
CA ALA A 170 -10.82 22.95 20.49
C ALA A 170 -10.83 22.11 21.79
N LEU A 171 -9.66 21.66 22.28
CA LEU A 171 -9.55 20.90 23.52
C LEU A 171 -9.65 21.80 24.76
N PRO A 172 -10.14 21.26 25.91
CA PRO A 172 -9.96 21.89 27.21
C PRO A 172 -8.48 22.23 27.49
N LYS A 173 -8.20 23.37 28.13
CA LYS A 173 -6.82 23.84 28.42
C LYS A 173 -5.92 22.80 29.11
N ALA A 174 -6.49 21.92 29.93
CA ALA A 174 -5.74 20.84 30.57
C ALA A 174 -5.19 19.85 29.52
N LEU A 175 -6.03 19.41 28.59
CA LEU A 175 -5.68 18.46 27.53
C LEU A 175 -4.79 19.08 26.45
N GLN A 176 -4.86 20.41 26.23
CA GLN A 176 -3.97 21.10 25.28
C GLN A 176 -2.49 20.85 25.62
N LYS A 177 -2.12 20.90 26.91
CA LYS A 177 -0.75 20.64 27.37
C LYS A 177 -0.33 19.18 27.15
N GLU A 178 -1.27 18.25 27.33
CA GLU A 178 -1.02 16.82 27.15
C GLU A 178 -0.73 16.50 25.68
N VAL A 179 -1.54 17.02 24.75
CA VAL A 179 -1.33 16.77 23.32
C VAL A 179 -0.11 17.51 22.76
N GLU A 180 0.27 18.67 23.33
CA GLU A 180 1.52 19.36 22.98
C GLU A 180 2.77 18.59 23.39
N ALA A 181 2.67 17.77 24.43
CA ALA A 181 3.77 16.92 24.88
C ALA A 181 3.97 15.68 23.98
N LEU A 182 3.00 15.33 23.13
CA LEU A 182 3.12 14.24 22.17
C LEU A 182 4.17 14.59 21.12
N LYS A 183 5.18 13.73 20.99
CA LYS A 183 6.26 13.90 20.01
C LYS A 183 6.06 12.92 18.88
N ALA A 184 6.10 13.43 17.65
CA ALA A 184 6.28 12.58 16.48
C ALA A 184 7.73 12.09 16.41
N ALA A 185 7.98 11.08 15.59
CA ALA A 185 9.32 10.59 15.35
C ALA A 185 10.19 11.69 14.69
N PRO A 186 11.46 11.85 15.09
CA PRO A 186 12.38 12.78 14.44
C PRO A 186 12.54 12.44 12.96
N MET A 187 12.61 13.49 12.13
CA MET A 187 12.73 13.36 10.68
C MET A 187 13.96 12.54 10.29
N GLU A 188 15.09 12.77 10.95
CA GLU A 188 16.37 12.10 10.69
C GLU A 188 16.24 10.59 10.90
N LYS A 189 15.54 10.18 11.97
CA LYS A 189 15.28 8.77 12.25
C LYS A 189 14.38 8.13 11.20
N LEU A 190 13.32 8.81 10.77
CA LEU A 190 12.43 8.30 9.72
C LEU A 190 13.14 8.19 8.36
N ALA A 191 14.01 9.16 8.07
CA ALA A 191 14.82 9.20 6.86
C ALA A 191 15.89 8.09 6.86
N GLU A 192 16.51 7.83 8.01
CA GLU A 192 17.44 6.71 8.21
C GLU A 192 16.73 5.37 7.98
N ILE A 193 15.59 5.15 8.64
CA ILE A 193 14.80 3.91 8.47
C ILE A 193 14.38 3.72 7.01
N SER A 194 13.98 4.79 6.32
CA SER A 194 13.59 4.72 4.90
C SER A 194 14.75 4.28 4.00
N ARG A 195 15.96 4.80 4.22
CA ARG A 195 17.16 4.37 3.47
C ARG A 195 17.51 2.93 3.79
N ARG A 196 17.58 2.57 5.08
CA ARG A 196 17.89 1.20 5.50
C ARG A 196 16.90 0.19 4.94
N LEU A 197 15.61 0.51 4.89
CA LEU A 197 14.61 -0.34 4.23
C LEU A 197 14.89 -0.55 2.74
N LEU A 198 15.38 0.47 2.03
CA LEU A 198 15.70 0.38 0.61
C LEU A 198 17.06 -0.28 0.34
N GLU A 199 18.01 -0.16 1.25
CA GLU A 199 19.37 -0.71 1.12
C GLU A 199 19.48 -2.15 1.65
N GLU A 200 18.82 -2.44 2.77
CA GLU A 200 18.94 -3.68 3.55
C GLU A 200 17.72 -4.62 3.36
N TRP A 201 16.88 -4.39 2.34
CA TRP A 201 15.67 -5.20 2.12
C TRP A 201 16.02 -6.68 1.94
N PRO A 202 15.52 -7.60 2.80
CA PRO A 202 15.96 -8.98 2.79
C PRO A 202 15.24 -9.87 1.76
N HIS A 203 14.23 -9.33 1.06
CA HIS A 203 13.38 -10.10 0.16
C HIS A 203 13.70 -9.81 -1.31
N ASP A 204 13.39 -10.78 -2.17
CA ASP A 204 13.46 -10.62 -3.63
C ASP A 204 12.49 -9.52 -4.10
N ARG A 205 13.05 -8.44 -4.64
CA ARG A 205 12.31 -7.24 -5.07
C ARG A 205 11.38 -7.48 -6.26
N ASP A 206 11.58 -8.56 -7.02
CA ASP A 206 10.68 -8.93 -8.11
C ASP A 206 9.37 -9.53 -7.59
N ARG A 207 9.36 -10.00 -6.33
CA ARG A 207 8.17 -10.53 -5.65
C ARG A 207 7.68 -9.63 -4.54
N ILE A 208 8.53 -9.33 -3.58
CA ILE A 208 8.23 -8.50 -2.42
C ILE A 208 9.12 -7.27 -2.49
N ASN A 209 8.56 -6.18 -3.00
CA ASN A 209 9.26 -4.90 -3.11
C ASN A 209 8.95 -4.00 -1.91
N VAL A 210 9.69 -2.90 -1.79
CA VAL A 210 9.52 -1.89 -0.74
C VAL A 210 9.46 -0.49 -1.35
N ALA A 211 8.64 0.37 -0.75
CA ALA A 211 8.42 1.75 -1.18
C ALA A 211 8.39 2.71 0.02
N ILE A 212 8.24 4.01 -0.25
CA ILE A 212 8.17 5.06 0.78
C ILE A 212 6.75 5.62 0.84
N ALA A 213 6.19 5.80 2.04
CA ALA A 213 4.87 6.38 2.20
C ALA A 213 4.80 7.49 3.26
N PRO A 214 5.05 8.77 2.89
CA PRO A 214 4.59 9.88 3.70
C PRO A 214 3.06 9.83 3.79
N THR A 215 2.55 9.37 4.93
CA THR A 215 1.25 8.66 4.98
C THR A 215 0.06 9.57 4.65
N ILE A 216 0.01 10.76 5.25
CA ILE A 216 -1.01 11.79 5.03
C ILE A 216 -0.27 13.12 4.90
N PRO A 217 -0.58 13.96 3.90
CA PRO A 217 0.11 15.22 3.67
C PRO A 217 0.30 16.10 4.92
N LEU A 218 -0.76 16.35 5.69
CA LEU A 218 -0.69 17.22 6.88
C LEU A 218 -0.03 16.57 8.09
N LEU A 219 0.21 15.24 8.06
CA LEU A 219 1.01 14.56 9.08
C LEU A 219 2.52 14.63 8.80
N CYS A 220 2.92 15.34 7.74
CA CYS A 220 4.30 15.51 7.33
C CYS A 220 4.63 17.00 7.16
N THR A 221 5.82 17.42 7.57
CA THR A 221 6.34 18.74 7.20
C THR A 221 6.76 18.75 5.72
N ASP A 222 6.73 19.91 5.06
CA ASP A 222 7.19 20.07 3.67
C ASP A 222 8.65 19.61 3.49
N GLU A 223 9.49 19.85 4.50
CA GLU A 223 10.87 19.37 4.55
C GLU A 223 10.93 17.83 4.54
N PHE A 224 10.10 17.17 5.37
CA PHE A 224 10.08 15.72 5.40
C PHE A 224 9.50 15.11 4.13
N LEU A 225 8.45 15.72 3.56
CA LEU A 225 7.90 15.33 2.26
C LEU A 225 8.96 15.39 1.16
N THR A 226 9.77 16.46 1.16
CA THR A 226 10.91 16.62 0.24
C THR A 226 11.98 15.55 0.45
N VAL A 227 12.32 15.25 1.71
CA VAL A 227 13.26 14.16 2.03
C VAL A 227 12.75 12.81 1.54
N CYS A 228 11.46 12.50 1.73
CA CYS A 228 10.86 11.26 1.20
C CYS A 228 10.95 11.19 -0.33
N ARG A 229 10.67 12.30 -1.03
CA ARG A 229 10.80 12.39 -2.49
C ARG A 229 12.24 12.10 -2.93
N ASP A 230 13.21 12.74 -2.30
CA ASP A 230 14.62 12.63 -2.67
C ASP A 230 15.15 11.22 -2.45
N ILE A 231 14.82 10.59 -1.31
CA ILE A 231 15.17 9.18 -1.05
C ILE A 231 14.55 8.27 -2.10
N ALA A 232 13.28 8.47 -2.44
CA ALA A 232 12.60 7.66 -3.44
C ALA A 232 13.25 7.80 -4.82
N GLU A 233 13.68 9.01 -5.19
CA GLU A 233 14.40 9.25 -6.44
C GLU A 233 15.78 8.61 -6.45
N GLU A 234 16.57 8.78 -5.38
CA GLU A 234 17.91 8.19 -5.22
C GLU A 234 17.90 6.66 -5.40
N HIS A 235 16.84 6.00 -4.94
CA HIS A 235 16.73 4.54 -4.92
C HIS A 235 15.79 3.99 -6.01
N GLY A 236 15.20 4.84 -6.85
CA GLY A 236 14.19 4.43 -7.83
C GLY A 236 12.93 3.80 -7.21
N ALA A 237 12.60 4.16 -5.96
CA ALA A 237 11.45 3.63 -5.24
C ALA A 237 10.15 4.37 -5.56
N MET A 238 9.02 3.71 -5.30
CA MET A 238 7.69 4.32 -5.41
C MET A 238 7.36 5.17 -4.19
N LEU A 239 6.48 6.15 -4.39
CA LEU A 239 5.85 6.97 -3.36
C LEU A 239 4.36 6.65 -3.26
N HIS A 240 3.84 6.51 -2.04
CA HIS A 240 2.41 6.35 -1.80
C HIS A 240 1.90 7.25 -0.67
N THR A 241 0.67 7.74 -0.78
CA THR A 241 0.04 8.56 0.27
C THR A 241 -1.48 8.42 0.27
N HIS A 242 -2.14 8.83 1.34
CA HIS A 242 -3.59 9.01 1.39
C HIS A 242 -3.89 10.45 0.96
N MET A 243 -4.41 10.64 -0.26
CA MET A 243 -4.64 11.97 -0.82
C MET A 243 -6.08 12.39 -0.60
N ALA A 244 -6.30 13.52 0.08
CA ALA A 244 -7.62 14.16 0.24
C ALA A 244 -8.76 13.17 0.57
N GLU A 245 -8.51 12.23 1.48
CA GLU A 245 -9.43 11.13 1.81
C GLU A 245 -10.70 11.62 2.52
N SER A 246 -10.55 12.53 3.48
CA SER A 246 -11.67 13.14 4.21
C SER A 246 -11.78 14.64 3.93
N ARG A 247 -12.98 15.18 4.17
CA ARG A 247 -13.22 16.62 4.11
C ARG A 247 -12.36 17.39 5.11
N VAL A 248 -12.05 16.79 6.26
CA VAL A 248 -11.18 17.40 7.29
C VAL A 248 -9.78 17.60 6.72
N TRP A 249 -9.20 16.59 6.09
CA TRP A 249 -7.88 16.71 5.46
C TRP A 249 -7.88 17.66 4.26
N SER A 250 -8.90 17.61 3.40
CA SER A 250 -9.00 18.51 2.24
C SER A 250 -9.13 19.99 2.65
N VAL A 251 -10.03 20.31 3.58
CA VAL A 251 -10.15 21.67 4.14
C VAL A 251 -8.91 22.07 4.94
N GLY A 252 -8.29 21.12 5.64
CA GLY A 252 -7.02 21.31 6.33
C GLY A 252 -5.93 21.78 5.37
N GLY A 253 -5.83 21.17 4.18
CA GLY A 253 -4.91 21.60 3.13
C GLY A 253 -5.10 23.07 2.73
N TYR A 254 -6.35 23.50 2.49
CA TYR A 254 -6.63 24.90 2.19
C TYR A 254 -6.31 25.85 3.35
N ARG A 255 -6.57 25.44 4.60
CA ARG A 255 -6.26 26.26 5.78
C ARG A 255 -4.76 26.39 6.05
N THR A 256 -3.99 25.34 5.76
CA THR A 256 -2.54 25.31 6.00
C THR A 256 -1.77 25.95 4.84
N TYR A 257 -2.12 25.62 3.59
CA TYR A 257 -1.32 25.98 2.40
C TYR A 257 -1.98 27.03 1.50
N GLY A 258 -3.25 27.38 1.74
CA GLY A 258 -4.03 28.26 0.86
C GLY A 258 -4.43 27.62 -0.48
N GLU A 259 -4.24 26.31 -0.63
CA GLU A 259 -4.50 25.55 -1.86
C GLU A 259 -4.78 24.06 -1.58
N THR A 260 -5.06 23.29 -2.63
CA THR A 260 -5.30 21.84 -2.51
C THR A 260 -4.04 21.09 -2.14
N LEU A 261 -4.19 19.98 -1.41
CA LEU A 261 -3.07 19.08 -1.08
C LEU A 261 -2.36 18.57 -2.34
N THR A 262 -3.12 18.25 -3.39
CA THR A 262 -2.55 17.80 -4.67
C THR A 262 -1.70 18.88 -5.34
N LYS A 263 -2.18 20.14 -5.40
CA LYS A 263 -1.39 21.25 -5.94
C LYS A 263 -0.14 21.52 -5.11
N HIS A 264 -0.24 21.39 -3.78
CA HIS A 264 0.91 21.52 -2.90
C HIS A 264 1.95 20.43 -3.17
N PHE A 265 1.54 19.16 -3.27
CA PHE A 265 2.41 18.03 -3.64
C PHE A 265 3.05 18.22 -5.03
N GLN A 266 2.33 18.80 -5.99
CA GLN A 266 2.89 19.16 -7.29
C GLN A 266 4.04 20.16 -7.16
N LYS A 267 3.88 21.22 -6.35
CA LYS A 267 4.94 22.22 -6.13
C LYS A 267 6.17 21.62 -5.45
N LEU A 268 5.95 20.66 -4.55
CA LEU A 268 7.02 19.89 -3.92
C LEU A 268 7.62 18.84 -4.87
N GLY A 269 7.19 18.72 -6.12
CA GLY A 269 7.75 17.75 -7.07
C GLY A 269 7.49 16.29 -6.71
N ILE A 270 6.49 16.00 -5.88
CA ILE A 270 6.14 14.64 -5.44
C ILE A 270 5.32 13.92 -6.51
N LEU A 271 4.44 14.64 -7.21
CA LEU A 271 3.64 14.04 -8.28
C LEU A 271 4.53 13.66 -9.47
N GLY A 272 4.33 12.45 -10.00
CA GLY A 272 5.05 11.95 -11.16
C GLY A 272 4.84 10.44 -11.36
N PRO A 273 5.58 9.82 -12.31
CA PRO A 273 5.40 8.41 -12.66
C PRO A 273 5.64 7.42 -11.52
N ARG A 274 6.35 7.84 -10.46
CA ARG A 274 6.64 7.03 -9.26
C ARG A 274 5.64 7.25 -8.13
N PHE A 275 4.64 8.11 -8.32
CA PHE A 275 3.67 8.47 -7.28
C PHE A 275 2.34 7.74 -7.47
N THR A 276 1.82 7.23 -6.37
CA THR A 276 0.48 6.66 -6.29
C THR A 276 -0.23 7.23 -5.06
N SER A 277 -1.55 7.26 -5.06
CA SER A 277 -2.29 7.69 -3.88
C SER A 277 -3.59 6.92 -3.70
N ALA A 278 -3.95 6.67 -2.46
CA ALA A 278 -5.25 6.14 -2.10
C ALA A 278 -6.29 7.25 -1.94
N HIS A 279 -7.55 6.83 -2.03
CA HIS A 279 -8.78 7.61 -1.79
C HIS A 279 -9.08 8.69 -2.83
N ALA A 280 -8.37 9.81 -2.78
CA ALA A 280 -8.57 10.95 -3.68
C ALA A 280 -10.05 11.39 -3.79
N VAL A 281 -10.79 11.36 -2.66
CA VAL A 281 -12.24 11.60 -2.64
C VAL A 281 -12.58 13.09 -2.77
N TRP A 282 -11.81 13.95 -2.11
CA TRP A 282 -12.06 15.40 -2.03
C TRP A 282 -11.06 16.21 -2.85
N ILE A 283 -10.81 15.76 -4.08
CA ILE A 283 -9.98 16.45 -5.07
C ILE A 283 -10.84 17.24 -6.07
N THR A 284 -10.25 18.23 -6.72
CA THR A 284 -10.89 19.01 -7.78
C THR A 284 -10.62 18.42 -9.17
N GLU A 285 -11.36 18.85 -10.20
CA GLU A 285 -11.03 18.50 -11.59
C GLU A 285 -9.62 18.89 -12.00
N GLU A 286 -9.15 20.02 -11.48
CA GLU A 286 -7.81 20.49 -11.76
C GLU A 286 -6.76 19.64 -11.03
N ASP A 287 -7.08 19.08 -9.86
CA ASP A 287 -6.22 18.11 -9.19
C ASP A 287 -6.14 16.79 -9.94
N MET A 288 -7.26 16.31 -10.51
CA MET A 288 -7.25 15.12 -11.37
C MET A 288 -6.27 15.31 -12.53
N LYS A 289 -6.35 16.44 -13.25
CA LYS A 289 -5.40 16.76 -14.34
C LYS A 289 -3.94 16.82 -13.89
N ARG A 290 -3.66 17.22 -12.63
CA ARG A 290 -2.30 17.23 -12.08
C ARG A 290 -1.76 15.82 -11.81
N MET A 291 -2.64 14.88 -11.47
CA MET A 291 -2.28 13.51 -11.15
C MET A 291 -2.08 12.64 -12.40
N GLY A 292 -2.66 13.03 -13.54
CA GLY A 292 -2.62 12.29 -14.80
C GLY A 292 -3.88 11.47 -15.03
#